data_AF-A0A5D3K4G4-F1
#
_entry.id   AF-A0A5D3K4G4-F1
#
_cell.length_a   1.000
_cell.length_b   1.000
_cell.length_c   1.000
_cell.angle_alpha   90.00
_cell.angle_beta   90.00
_cell.angle_gamma   90.00
#
_symmetry.space_group_name_H-M   'P 1'
#
loop_
_entity.id
_entity.type
_entity.pdbx_description
1 polymer ?
#
loop_
_entity_poly.entity_id
_entity_poly.type
_entity_poly.pdbx_seq_one_letter_code
_entity_poly.pdbx_strand_id
1 'polypeptide(L)'
;MRAKKSPNGSPSLISPAGIIKLMTHAMMGAALGLTFTLALILANPAVAELLNHGGRAAAFVFVGTMVTTFAIGAALTGVVFILNEDKES
;
A
#
# COMPACT_ATOMS: atom_id res chain seq x y z
N MET A 1 16.92 -31.11 19.21
CA MET A 1 17.75 -29.89 19.20
C MET A 1 16.96 -28.76 18.55
N ARG A 2 16.46 -27.79 19.33
CA ARG A 2 15.86 -26.56 18.77
C ARG A 2 17.01 -25.64 18.38
N ALA A 3 17.16 -25.35 17.09
CA ALA A 3 18.11 -24.35 16.63
C ALA A 3 17.67 -22.99 17.19
N LYS A 4 18.45 -22.43 18.12
CA LYS A 4 18.33 -21.02 18.50
C LYS A 4 18.70 -20.20 17.26
N LYS A 5 17.72 -19.57 16.63
CA LYS A 5 17.95 -18.56 15.60
C LYS A 5 18.62 -17.37 16.30
N SER A 6 19.79 -16.98 15.78
CA SER A 6 20.62 -15.90 16.34
C SER A 6 19.85 -14.58 16.38
N PRO A 7 20.01 -13.73 17.42
CA PRO A 7 19.38 -12.40 17.51
C PRO A 7 19.90 -11.41 16.45
N ASN A 8 20.92 -11.80 15.67
CA ASN A 8 21.57 -10.99 14.64
C ASN A 8 21.20 -11.40 13.20
N GLY A 9 20.09 -12.12 13.00
CA GLY A 9 19.58 -12.40 11.66
C GLY A 9 19.17 -11.11 10.95
N SER A 10 19.58 -10.94 9.69
CA SER A 10 19.23 -9.80 8.85
C SER A 10 17.76 -9.40 9.03
N PRO A 11 17.42 -8.10 9.23
CA PRO A 11 16.05 -7.67 9.47
C PRO A 11 15.12 -8.32 8.44
N SER A 12 14.04 -9.00 8.86
CA SER A 12 13.26 -9.78 7.88
C SER A 12 12.68 -8.88 6.78
N LEU A 13 12.48 -7.60 7.08
CA LEU A 13 12.19 -6.51 6.14
C LEU A 13 13.11 -6.46 4.91
N ILE A 14 14.42 -6.69 5.07
CA ILE A 14 15.39 -6.65 3.96
C ILE A 14 15.62 -8.03 3.33
N SER A 15 15.02 -9.08 3.91
CA SER A 15 15.04 -10.41 3.29
C SER A 15 14.17 -10.44 2.04
N PRO A 16 14.45 -11.32 1.06
CA PRO A 16 13.60 -11.46 -0.12
C PRO A 16 12.12 -11.71 0.23
N ALA A 17 11.86 -12.51 1.27
CA ALA A 17 10.50 -12.79 1.74
C ALA A 17 9.81 -11.56 2.35
N GLY A 18 10.53 -10.74 3.13
CA GLY A 18 9.98 -9.50 3.69
C GLY A 18 9.72 -8.45 2.63
N ILE A 19 10.59 -8.33 1.62
CA ILE A 19 10.36 -7.46 0.45
C ILE A 19 9.10 -7.89 -0.30
N ILE A 20 8.94 -9.19 -0.56
CA ILE A 20 7.73 -9.71 -1.22
C ILE A 20 6.49 -9.40 -0.38
N LYS A 21 6.53 -9.65 0.93
CA LYS A 21 5.40 -9.39 1.84
C LYS A 21 5.05 -7.90 1.91
N LEU A 22 6.05 -7.02 1.90
CA LEU A 22 5.86 -5.57 1.83
C LEU A 22 5.24 -5.14 0.50
N MET A 23 5.71 -5.69 -0.62
CA MET A 23 5.12 -5.47 -1.94
C MET A 23 3.67 -5.95 -2.01
N THR A 24 3.33 -7.08 -1.39
CA THR A 24 1.95 -7.54 -1.29
C THR A 24 1.06 -6.52 -0.57
N HIS A 25 1.51 -5.95 0.55
CA HIS A 25 0.77 -4.89 1.25
C HIS A 25 0.62 -3.63 0.38
N ALA A 26 1.69 -3.20 -0.29
CA ALA A 26 1.63 -2.06 -1.20
C ALA A 26 0.65 -2.29 -2.36
N MET A 27 0.68 -3.48 -2.98
CA MET A 27 -0.24 -3.87 -4.06
C MET A 27 -1.69 -3.95 -3.58
N MET A 28 -1.93 -4.50 -2.39
CA MET A 28 -3.26 -4.49 -1.77
C MET A 28 -3.74 -3.05 -1.58
N GLY A 29 -2.90 -2.16 -1.04
CA GLY A 29 -3.22 -0.75 -0.90
C GLY A 29 -3.52 -0.10 -2.25
N ALA A 30 -2.71 -0.33 -3.28
CA ALA A 30 -2.95 0.20 -4.61
C ALA A 30 -4.30 -0.28 -5.19
N ALA A 31 -4.64 -1.56 -5.04
CA ALA A 31 -5.92 -2.11 -5.47
C ALA A 31 -7.10 -1.44 -4.74
N LEU A 32 -7.00 -1.30 -3.41
CA LEU A 32 -8.01 -0.59 -2.62
C LEU A 32 -8.14 0.89 -3.02
N GLY A 33 -7.02 1.56 -3.29
CA GLY A 33 -6.99 2.94 -3.77
C GLY A 33 -7.69 3.09 -5.13
N LEU A 34 -7.46 2.16 -6.07
CA LEU A 34 -8.17 2.14 -7.35
C LEU A 34 -9.67 1.94 -7.17
N THR A 35 -10.07 0.94 -6.37
CA THR A 35 -11.48 0.65 -6.09
C THR A 35 -12.17 1.83 -5.40
N PHE A 36 -11.53 2.42 -4.38
CA PHE A 36 -12.05 3.58 -3.67
C PHE A 36 -12.20 4.78 -4.59
N THR A 37 -11.18 5.07 -5.42
CA THR A 37 -11.22 6.18 -6.36
C THR A 37 -12.34 6.01 -7.38
N LEU A 38 -12.50 4.81 -7.95
CA LEU A 38 -13.58 4.50 -8.87
C LEU A 38 -14.95 4.68 -8.20
N ALA A 39 -15.12 4.15 -6.99
CA ALA A 39 -16.35 4.30 -6.23
C ALA A 39 -16.67 5.78 -5.95
N LEU A 40 -15.65 6.58 -5.58
CA LEU A 40 -15.81 8.00 -5.31
C LEU A 40 -16.23 8.79 -6.55
N ILE A 41 -15.66 8.47 -7.72
CA ILE A 41 -16.04 9.10 -8.99
C ILE A 41 -17.50 8.75 -9.36
N LEU A 42 -17.91 7.49 -9.17
CA LEU A 42 -19.27 7.05 -9.51
C LEU A 42 -20.33 7.54 -8.52
N ALA A 43 -19.98 7.67 -7.24
CA ALA A 43 -20.91 8.03 -6.18
C ALA A 43 -21.04 9.54 -5.95
N ASN A 44 -20.05 10.34 -6.36
CA ASN A 44 -20.03 11.78 -6.09
C ASN A 44 -19.98 12.61 -7.39
N PRO A 45 -21.09 13.25 -7.80
CA PRO A 45 -21.16 14.02 -9.04
C PRO A 45 -20.22 15.23 -9.04
N ALA A 46 -19.93 15.83 -7.89
CA ALA A 46 -18.99 16.96 -7.81
C ALA A 46 -17.57 16.51 -8.15
N VAL A 47 -17.16 15.32 -7.73
CA VAL A 47 -15.84 14.76 -8.10
C VAL A 47 -15.79 14.50 -9.60
N ALA A 48 -16.82 13.88 -10.18
CA ALA A 48 -16.90 13.64 -11.61
C ALA A 48 -16.86 14.95 -12.42
N GLU A 49 -17.58 15.98 -11.97
CA GLU A 49 -17.62 17.29 -12.62
C GLU A 49 -16.26 18.00 -12.56
N LEU A 50 -15.58 17.97 -11.40
CA LEU A 50 -14.23 18.53 -11.25
C LEU A 50 -13.22 17.84 -12.17
N LEU A 51 -13.28 16.51 -12.30
CA LEU A 51 -12.41 15.76 -13.20
C LEU A 51 -12.71 16.06 -14.67
N ASN A 52 -13.98 16.22 -15.04
CA ASN A 52 -14.38 16.62 -16.39
C ASN A 52 -13.86 18.02 -16.74
N HIS A 53 -13.94 18.97 -15.82
CA HIS A 53 -13.40 20.32 -16.01
C HIS A 53 -11.87 20.33 -16.14
N GLY A 54 -11.18 19.54 -15.31
CA GLY A 54 -9.71 19.45 -15.34
C GLY A 54 -9.14 18.55 -16.44
N GLY A 55 -9.99 17.82 -17.15
CA GLY A 55 -9.61 16.92 -18.23
C GLY A 55 -8.70 15.76 -17.80
N ARG A 56 -7.99 15.19 -18.79
CA ARG A 56 -7.22 13.94 -18.59
C ARG A 56 -6.10 14.08 -17.56
N ALA A 57 -5.45 15.24 -17.50
CA ALA A 57 -4.38 15.51 -16.54
C ALA A 57 -4.91 15.47 -15.10
N ALA A 58 -6.04 16.10 -14.82
CA ALA A 58 -6.66 16.07 -13.49
C ALA A 58 -7.06 14.65 -13.08
N ALA A 59 -7.63 13.87 -14.00
CA ALA A 59 -7.95 12.46 -13.74
C ALA A 59 -6.70 11.63 -13.40
N PHE A 60 -5.61 11.78 -14.14
CA PHE A 60 -4.36 11.07 -13.84
C PHE A 60 -3.76 11.47 -12.50
N VAL A 61 -3.69 12.78 -12.20
CA VAL A 61 -3.18 13.27 -10.92
C VAL A 61 -4.05 12.76 -9.78
N PHE A 62 -5.37 12.89 -9.89
CA PHE A 62 -6.31 12.45 -8.85
C PHE A 62 -6.22 10.95 -8.57
N VAL A 63 -6.30 10.12 -9.61
CA VAL A 63 -6.21 8.65 -9.48
C VAL A 63 -4.82 8.26 -8.96
N GLY A 64 -3.77 8.84 -9.54
CA GLY A 64 -2.39 8.58 -9.12
C GLY A 64 -2.18 8.90 -7.64
N THR A 65 -2.60 10.09 -7.20
CA THR A 65 -2.49 10.50 -5.79
C THR A 65 -3.25 9.54 -4.87
N MET A 66 -4.52 9.21 -5.17
CA MET A 66 -5.28 8.29 -4.33
C MET A 66 -4.63 6.90 -4.25
N VAL A 67 -4.27 6.31 -5.38
CA VAL A 67 -3.64 4.98 -5.42
C VAL A 67 -2.32 4.97 -4.66
N THR A 68 -1.48 5.99 -4.85
CA THR A 68 -0.20 6.12 -4.15
C THR A 68 -0.40 6.31 -2.65
N THR A 69 -1.34 7.13 -2.21
CA THR A 69 -1.62 7.33 -0.78
C THR A 69 -2.05 6.03 -0.11
N PHE A 70 -2.96 5.26 -0.71
CA PHE A 70 -3.37 3.96 -0.17
C PHE A 70 -2.22 2.94 -0.18
N ALA A 71 -1.43 2.89 -1.25
CA ALA A 71 -0.28 2.01 -1.35
C ALA A 71 0.77 2.30 -0.25
N ILE A 72 1.08 3.58 0.00
CA ILE A 72 1.98 4.01 1.07
C ILE A 72 1.42 3.60 2.43
N GLY A 73 0.14 3.90 2.71
CA GLY A 73 -0.48 3.55 3.99
C GLY A 73 -0.49 2.04 4.28
N ALA A 74 -0.81 1.24 3.27
CA ALA A 74 -0.78 -0.21 3.38
C ALA A 74 0.64 -0.76 3.53
N ALA A 75 1.61 -0.21 2.78
CA ALA A 75 3.01 -0.59 2.92
C ALA A 75 3.57 -0.29 4.32
N LEU A 76 3.29 0.90 4.87
CA LEU A 76 3.69 1.25 6.24
C LEU A 76 3.07 0.31 7.28
N THR A 77 1.79 -0.04 7.10
CA THR A 77 1.13 -1.08 7.92
C THR A 77 1.85 -2.43 7.80
N GLY A 78 2.22 -2.83 6.58
CA GLY A 78 3.00 -4.04 6.32
C GLY A 78 4.37 -4.03 7.01
N VAL A 79 5.08 -2.90 7.01
CA VAL A 79 6.35 -2.75 7.76
C VAL A 79 6.13 -3.00 9.25
N VAL A 80 5.09 -2.40 9.84
CA VAL A 80 4.79 -2.58 11.27
C VAL A 80 4.49 -4.04 11.60
N PHE A 81 3.73 -4.75 10.76
CA PHE A 81 3.44 -6.17 10.96
C PHE A 81 4.70 -7.03 10.89
N ILE A 82 5.55 -6.82 9.88
CA ILE A 82 6.81 -7.56 9.75
C ILE A 82 7.72 -7.33 10.98
N LEU A 83 7.85 -6.09 11.43
CA LEU A 83 8.66 -5.75 12.62
C LEU A 83 8.11 -6.35 13.92
N ASN A 84 6.80 -6.54 14.02
CA ASN A 84 6.19 -7.17 15.20
C ASN A 84 6.35 -8.69 15.16
N GLU A 85 6.19 -9.32 13.99
CA GLU A 85 6.47 -10.76 13.80
C GLU A 85 7.93 -11.12 14.12
N ASP A 86 8.88 -10.22 13.78
CA ASP A 86 10.30 -10.37 14.10
C ASP A 86 10.58 -10.33 15.62
N LYS A 87 9.76 -9.61 16.41
CA LYS A 87 9.88 -9.54 17.88
C LYS A 87 9.28 -10.75 18.58
N GLU A 88 8.28 -11.39 17.98
CA GLU A 88 7.59 -12.56 18.53
C GLU A 88 8.29 -13.89 18.22
N SER A 89 9.27 -13.89 17.30
CA SER A 89 10.04 -15.06 16.85
C SER A 89 11.30 -15.32 17.68
#